data_AF-A0A950XJW0-F1
#
_entry.id   AF-A0A950XJW0-F1
#
_cell.length_a   1.000
_cell.length_b   1.000
_cell.length_c   1.000
_cell.angle_alpha   90.00
_cell.angle_beta   90.00
_cell.angle_gamma   90.00
#
_symmetry.space_group_name_H-M   'P 1'
#
loop_
_entity.id
_entity.type
_entity.pdbx_description
1 polymer ?
#
loop_
_entity_poly.entity_id
_entity_poly.type
_entity_poly.pdbx_seq_one_letter_code
_entity_poly.pdbx_strand_id
1 'polypeptide(L)'
;MTVDRRSTLQGTADWTAFANVEDIPDWISKAYTATYRGPHADEREAEAPSAGRQVDQPDVTDLVVPALLSAHYQLARHRAAGESRVAVYPADDPAGFGPALQVVTDYGTMLMDSVTVLLHRLGVAYVAIMNPVFEVHRNADGDLLSVEPNADNGSQDGLEETWTHVQLSPSVNGDALTAAERLLPSVLADVRRVADDSAAMIATLNQLVTDLKTDREGHYRSPDREDVAALLCWLADGNFMLLGYQRCPVEDGIASVDESSSLGVLRGRTEARRELTDDGKLLVLVQATVPSYMRYGAYPYIVVVRENDETSVVEHRFIGLFTVAAMNADVLEIPMISRRVREALEMADRDPSHPGQLLLDVIQTVPRSELFALSAQRLLAMAEAVVDLGSRRRTLLFLRADPLEHFVSCLVYLPRDRYTTAVR
;
A
#
# COMPACT_ATOMS: atom_id res chain seq x y z
N MET A 1 -34.80 16.78 -8.14
CA MET A 1 -35.57 16.62 -6.89
C MET A 1 -34.86 17.46 -5.85
N THR A 2 -35.52 18.51 -5.38
CA THR A 2 -34.94 19.57 -4.56
C THR A 2 -34.58 19.01 -3.20
N VAL A 3 -33.28 18.90 -2.90
CA VAL A 3 -32.79 18.52 -1.57
C VAL A 3 -33.22 19.62 -0.59
N ASP A 4 -34.08 19.27 0.36
CA ASP A 4 -34.57 20.18 1.37
C ASP A 4 -33.41 20.58 2.29
N ARG A 5 -32.93 21.82 2.14
CA ARG A 5 -31.80 22.44 2.88
C ARG A 5 -32.12 22.72 4.37
N ARG A 6 -33.11 22.04 4.96
CA ARG A 6 -33.62 22.28 6.33
C ARG A 6 -33.29 21.20 7.35
N SER A 7 -32.50 20.18 7.00
CA SER A 7 -31.92 19.24 7.96
C SER A 7 -30.47 19.57 8.35
N THR A 8 -30.04 20.81 8.13
CA THR A 8 -28.83 21.35 8.76
C THR A 8 -29.10 21.43 10.26
N LEU A 9 -28.47 20.54 11.02
CA LEU A 9 -28.42 20.60 12.49
C LEU A 9 -27.50 21.78 12.87
N GLN A 10 -27.97 23.01 12.65
CA GLN A 10 -27.47 24.20 13.32
C GLN A 10 -27.96 24.16 14.77
N GLY A 11 -27.22 23.44 15.59
CA GLY A 11 -27.50 23.29 17.01
C GLY A 11 -26.85 22.02 17.51
N THR A 12 -26.29 22.11 18.71
CA THR A 12 -25.81 21.02 19.58
C THR A 12 -26.89 19.98 19.87
N ALA A 13 -27.48 19.36 18.86
CA ALA A 13 -28.18 18.10 19.01
C ALA A 13 -27.09 17.06 19.24
N ASP A 14 -27.06 16.57 20.47
CA ASP A 14 -26.15 15.52 20.91
C ASP A 14 -26.19 14.36 19.91
N TRP A 15 -25.16 14.26 19.07
CA TRP A 15 -24.84 13.10 18.22
C TRP A 15 -24.75 11.77 19.00
N THR A 16 -24.94 11.83 20.33
CA THR A 16 -24.77 10.77 21.31
C THR A 16 -26.08 10.16 21.81
N ALA A 17 -27.23 10.76 21.53
CA ALA A 17 -28.48 10.48 22.23
C ALA A 17 -29.50 9.66 21.43
N PHE A 18 -29.06 8.81 20.51
CA PHE A 18 -29.96 7.86 19.85
C PHE A 18 -30.31 6.75 20.85
N ALA A 19 -31.58 6.65 21.27
CA ALA A 19 -32.04 5.60 22.16
C ALA A 19 -32.43 4.34 21.38
N ASN A 20 -33.00 4.53 20.18
CA ASN A 20 -33.46 3.47 19.30
C ASN A 20 -32.93 3.68 17.87
N VAL A 21 -32.98 2.63 17.05
CA VAL A 21 -32.56 2.69 15.62
C VAL A 21 -33.41 3.71 14.85
N GLU A 22 -34.70 3.83 15.17
CA GLU A 22 -35.62 4.79 14.55
C GLU A 22 -35.27 6.26 14.83
N ASP A 23 -34.47 6.52 15.87
CA ASP A 23 -34.02 7.86 16.24
C ASP A 23 -32.79 8.30 15.40
N ILE A 24 -32.15 7.37 14.68
CA ILE A 24 -30.96 7.63 13.88
C ILE A 24 -31.40 8.36 12.58
N PRO A 25 -30.86 9.55 12.28
CA PRO A 25 -31.14 10.24 11.04
C PRO A 25 -30.79 9.38 9.82
N ASP A 26 -31.73 9.27 8.87
CA ASP A 26 -31.60 8.47 7.64
C ASP A 26 -30.26 8.65 6.92
N TRP A 27 -29.74 9.88 6.88
CA TRP A 27 -28.52 10.19 6.16
C TRP A 27 -27.28 9.56 6.82
N ILE A 28 -27.27 9.40 8.16
CA ILE A 28 -26.18 8.74 8.89
C ILE A 28 -26.20 7.25 8.58
N SER A 29 -27.36 6.61 8.72
CA SER A 29 -27.53 5.19 8.37
C SER A 29 -27.14 4.93 6.92
N LYS A 30 -27.55 5.82 6.00
CA LYS A 30 -27.14 5.76 4.58
C LYS A 30 -25.63 5.90 4.39
N ALA A 31 -24.96 6.79 5.11
CA ALA A 31 -23.51 6.97 4.99
C ALA A 31 -22.73 5.70 5.39
N TYR A 32 -23.09 5.06 6.50
CA TYR A 32 -22.47 3.80 6.93
C TYR A 32 -22.79 2.65 5.97
N THR A 33 -24.07 2.45 5.64
CA THR A 33 -24.50 1.35 4.77
C THR A 33 -23.98 1.47 3.34
N ALA A 34 -23.82 2.69 2.81
CA ALA A 34 -23.26 2.94 1.48
C ALA A 34 -21.79 2.50 1.34
N THR A 35 -21.06 2.42 2.45
CA THR A 35 -19.65 2.01 2.48
C THR A 35 -19.46 0.58 3.02
N TYR A 36 -20.54 -0.15 3.26
CA TYR A 36 -20.51 -1.51 3.78
C TYR A 36 -19.78 -2.46 2.81
N ARG A 37 -18.79 -3.18 3.35
CA ARG A 37 -18.08 -4.30 2.70
C ARG A 37 -18.07 -5.49 3.65
N GLY A 38 -18.72 -6.58 3.27
CA GLY A 38 -18.78 -7.84 4.01
C GLY A 38 -19.12 -9.01 3.05
N PRO A 39 -19.37 -10.23 3.55
CA PRO A 39 -19.69 -11.42 2.75
C PRO A 39 -20.75 -11.20 1.67
N HIS A 40 -21.66 -10.25 1.89
CA HIS A 40 -22.76 -9.91 0.97
C HIS A 40 -22.41 -8.89 -0.13
N ALA A 41 -21.17 -8.38 -0.20
CA ALA A 41 -20.76 -7.42 -1.23
C ALA A 41 -20.37 -8.13 -2.55
N ASP A 42 -19.64 -9.25 -2.48
CA ASP A 42 -19.20 -10.00 -3.67
C ASP A 42 -20.34 -10.80 -4.34
N GLU A 43 -21.37 -11.19 -3.59
CA GLU A 43 -22.51 -11.96 -4.14
C GLU A 43 -23.53 -11.09 -4.90
N ARG A 44 -23.59 -9.78 -4.63
CA ARG A 44 -24.52 -8.86 -5.31
C ARG A 44 -24.16 -8.56 -6.77
N GLU A 45 -22.88 -8.69 -7.15
CA GLU A 45 -22.47 -8.54 -8.56
C GLU A 45 -22.67 -9.83 -9.38
N ALA A 46 -22.85 -10.98 -8.73
CA ALA A 46 -22.85 -12.28 -9.39
C ALA A 46 -24.25 -12.90 -9.60
N GLU A 47 -25.28 -12.54 -8.83
CA GLU A 47 -26.55 -13.27 -8.88
C GLU A 47 -27.82 -12.40 -8.91
N ALA A 48 -28.56 -12.55 -10.01
CA ALA A 48 -30.02 -12.49 -10.03
C ALA A 48 -30.55 -13.58 -10.99
N PRO A 49 -31.73 -14.17 -10.74
CA PRO A 49 -32.21 -14.77 -9.49
C PRO A 49 -32.41 -16.30 -9.67
N SER A 50 -32.21 -17.09 -8.61
CA SER A 50 -32.87 -18.40 -8.53
C SER A 50 -33.44 -18.63 -7.13
N ALA A 51 -34.71 -19.01 -7.12
CA ALA A 51 -35.55 -19.10 -5.94
C ALA A 51 -35.15 -20.28 -5.05
N GLY A 52 -35.02 -20.03 -3.75
CA GLY A 52 -35.05 -21.10 -2.76
C GLY A 52 -34.37 -20.77 -1.43
N ARG A 53 -35.20 -20.50 -0.42
CA ARG A 53 -34.89 -20.46 1.02
C ARG A 53 -34.32 -19.13 1.54
N GLN A 54 -35.24 -18.21 1.80
CA GLN A 54 -35.02 -16.99 2.57
C GLN A 54 -34.76 -17.40 4.03
N VAL A 55 -33.49 -17.53 4.39
CA VAL A 55 -33.07 -17.32 5.78
C VAL A 55 -33.29 -15.84 6.02
N ASP A 56 -34.03 -15.48 7.07
CA ASP A 56 -34.17 -14.09 7.53
C ASP A 56 -32.76 -13.58 7.83
N GLN A 57 -32.17 -12.87 6.87
CA GLN A 57 -30.85 -12.27 6.97
C GLN A 57 -31.06 -10.80 7.37
N PRO A 58 -30.31 -10.28 8.36
CA PRO A 58 -30.50 -8.92 8.86
C PRO A 58 -30.28 -7.90 7.74
N ASP A 59 -31.08 -6.84 7.72
CA ASP A 59 -30.85 -5.73 6.80
C ASP A 59 -29.49 -5.09 7.15
N VAL A 60 -28.74 -4.60 6.16
CA VAL A 60 -27.46 -3.91 6.41
C VAL A 60 -27.69 -2.69 7.30
N THR A 61 -28.89 -2.09 7.21
CA THR A 61 -29.35 -1.02 8.09
C THR A 61 -29.44 -1.45 9.56
N ASP A 62 -29.77 -2.71 9.84
CA ASP A 62 -29.86 -3.26 11.22
C ASP A 62 -28.47 -3.41 11.87
N LEU A 63 -27.38 -3.35 11.08
CA LEU A 63 -26.01 -3.34 11.59
C LEU A 63 -25.60 -1.98 12.15
N VAL A 64 -26.30 -0.90 11.77
CA VAL A 64 -26.04 0.46 12.27
C VAL A 64 -26.87 0.69 13.53
N VAL A 65 -26.34 0.23 14.66
CA VAL A 65 -27.03 0.34 15.96
C VAL A 65 -26.62 1.60 16.73
N PRO A 66 -27.49 2.15 17.61
CA PRO A 66 -27.18 3.33 18.43
C PRO A 66 -25.88 3.20 19.23
N ALA A 67 -25.62 2.01 19.81
CA ALA A 67 -24.42 1.72 20.58
C ALA A 67 -23.13 1.95 19.77
N LEU A 68 -23.10 1.49 18.51
CA LEU A 68 -21.98 1.66 17.59
C LEU A 68 -21.75 3.14 17.31
N LEU A 69 -22.81 3.88 16.97
CA LEU A 69 -22.73 5.31 16.64
C LEU A 69 -22.29 6.15 17.83
N SER A 70 -22.84 5.88 19.02
CA SER A 70 -22.45 6.55 20.25
C SER A 70 -20.98 6.28 20.58
N ALA A 71 -20.51 5.04 20.44
CA ALA A 71 -19.11 4.69 20.63
C ALA A 71 -18.18 5.42 19.63
N HIS A 72 -18.58 5.48 18.36
CA HIS A 72 -17.80 6.16 17.31
C HIS A 72 -17.73 7.66 17.54
N TYR A 73 -18.84 8.28 17.95
CA TYR A 73 -18.86 9.67 18.34
C TYR A 73 -17.96 9.94 19.56
N GLN A 74 -18.02 9.10 20.61
CA GLN A 74 -17.14 9.29 21.77
C GLN A 74 -15.66 9.22 21.37
N LEU A 75 -15.31 8.34 20.45
CA LEU A 75 -13.96 8.26 19.87
C LEU A 75 -13.60 9.53 19.09
N ALA A 76 -14.55 10.09 18.34
CA ALA A 76 -14.37 11.29 17.53
C ALA A 76 -14.44 12.60 18.31
N ARG A 77 -14.96 12.59 19.54
CA ARG A 77 -15.31 13.78 20.32
C ARG A 77 -14.15 14.75 20.48
N HIS A 78 -12.95 14.23 20.73
CA HIS A 78 -11.74 15.02 20.90
C HIS A 78 -10.59 14.41 20.09
N ARG A 79 -10.10 15.16 19.11
CA ARG A 79 -9.02 14.76 18.19
C ARG A 79 -8.24 15.99 17.78
N ALA A 80 -6.94 16.02 18.05
CA ALA A 80 -6.07 17.08 17.55
C ALA A 80 -5.89 16.97 16.03
N ALA A 81 -5.61 18.08 15.35
CA ALA A 81 -5.40 18.10 13.90
C ALA A 81 -4.33 17.09 13.47
N GLY A 82 -4.66 16.27 12.47
CA GLY A 82 -3.82 15.19 11.95
C GLY A 82 -3.68 13.96 12.86
N GLU A 83 -4.19 13.95 14.09
CA GLU A 83 -4.17 12.76 14.95
C GLU A 83 -5.21 11.74 14.44
N SER A 84 -4.88 10.46 14.47
CA SER A 84 -5.88 9.40 14.23
C SER A 84 -6.24 8.72 15.54
N ARG A 85 -7.55 8.51 15.76
CA ARG A 85 -8.06 7.84 16.96
C ARG A 85 -8.46 6.42 16.63
N VAL A 86 -8.14 5.49 17.52
CA VAL A 86 -8.43 4.06 17.39
C VAL A 86 -9.02 3.58 18.70
N ALA A 87 -10.09 2.78 18.64
CA ALA A 87 -10.61 2.05 19.79
C ALA A 87 -10.99 0.62 19.41
N VAL A 88 -10.71 -0.31 20.33
CA VAL A 88 -11.14 -1.70 20.24
C VAL A 88 -12.21 -1.97 21.28
N TYR A 89 -13.26 -2.65 20.85
CA TYR A 89 -14.38 -3.09 21.68
C TYR A 89 -14.33 -4.62 21.75
N PRO A 90 -14.19 -5.22 22.94
CA PRO A 90 -14.10 -6.68 23.08
C PRO A 90 -15.47 -7.35 22.86
N ALA A 91 -15.49 -8.68 22.81
CA ALA A 91 -16.73 -9.43 22.58
C ALA A 91 -17.76 -9.30 23.72
N ASP A 92 -17.31 -8.96 24.93
CA ASP A 92 -18.12 -8.70 26.11
C ASP A 92 -18.38 -7.21 26.36
N ASP A 93 -18.22 -6.37 25.32
CA ASP A 93 -18.50 -4.94 25.41
C ASP A 93 -19.90 -4.68 26.01
N PRO A 94 -20.03 -3.84 27.06
CA PRO A 94 -21.31 -3.61 27.73
C PRO A 94 -22.42 -3.03 26.84
N ALA A 95 -22.06 -2.35 25.75
CA ALA A 95 -23.01 -1.79 24.81
C ALA A 95 -23.46 -2.81 23.74
N GLY A 96 -22.86 -4.01 23.72
CA GLY A 96 -23.37 -5.19 23.02
C GLY A 96 -23.12 -5.23 21.50
N PHE A 97 -22.26 -4.36 20.97
CA PHE A 97 -21.91 -4.34 19.54
C PHE A 97 -20.52 -4.93 19.23
N GLY A 98 -19.74 -5.22 20.27
CA GLY A 98 -18.43 -5.87 20.12
C GLY A 98 -18.54 -7.36 19.74
N PRO A 99 -17.45 -7.99 19.25
CA PRO A 99 -16.12 -7.40 19.10
C PRO A 99 -16.02 -6.50 17.86
N ALA A 100 -15.42 -5.32 18.02
CA ALA A 100 -15.32 -4.31 16.96
C ALA A 100 -14.04 -3.48 17.08
N LEU A 101 -13.66 -2.82 15.98
CA LEU A 101 -12.58 -1.84 15.92
C LEU A 101 -13.12 -0.58 15.24
N GLN A 102 -12.91 0.60 15.83
CA GLN A 102 -13.25 1.88 15.23
C GLN A 102 -12.01 2.76 15.04
N VAL A 103 -12.01 3.52 13.94
CA VAL A 103 -10.98 4.48 13.58
C VAL A 103 -11.64 5.80 13.17
N VAL A 104 -11.04 6.91 13.57
CA VAL A 104 -11.41 8.26 13.13
C VAL A 104 -10.16 8.99 12.67
N THR A 105 -10.16 9.47 11.43
CA THR A 105 -9.00 10.12 10.80
C THR A 105 -9.43 11.09 9.70
N ASP A 106 -8.61 12.10 9.43
CA ASP A 106 -8.76 13.10 8.36
C ASP A 106 -8.05 12.71 7.05
N TYR A 107 -7.57 11.47 6.94
CA TYR A 107 -6.88 10.97 5.74
C TYR A 107 -7.59 9.75 5.15
N GLY A 108 -8.15 9.89 3.94
CA GLY A 108 -8.84 8.81 3.25
C GLY A 108 -7.94 7.94 2.37
N THR A 109 -6.88 8.51 1.79
CA THR A 109 -6.04 7.83 0.81
C THR A 109 -5.25 6.69 1.45
N MET A 110 -5.30 5.49 0.87
CA MET A 110 -4.60 4.27 1.34
C MET A 110 -5.00 3.74 2.73
N LEU A 111 -5.90 4.42 3.45
CA LEU A 111 -6.34 4.02 4.79
C LEU A 111 -6.89 2.59 4.80
N MET A 112 -7.87 2.32 3.95
CA MET A 112 -8.58 1.04 3.92
C MET A 112 -7.66 -0.12 3.56
N ASP A 113 -6.83 0.06 2.54
CA ASP A 113 -5.86 -0.96 2.13
C ASP A 113 -4.85 -1.23 3.26
N SER A 114 -4.46 -0.22 4.02
CA SER A 114 -3.50 -0.37 5.12
C SER A 114 -4.11 -1.05 6.34
N VAL A 115 -5.35 -0.69 6.71
CA VAL A 115 -6.11 -1.32 7.79
C VAL A 115 -6.34 -2.80 7.47
N THR A 116 -6.85 -3.10 6.26
CA THR A 116 -7.16 -4.48 5.86
C THR A 116 -5.90 -5.35 5.79
N VAL A 117 -4.78 -4.83 5.29
CA VAL A 117 -3.50 -5.54 5.27
C VAL A 117 -2.97 -5.80 6.68
N LEU A 118 -3.04 -4.81 7.58
CA LEU A 118 -2.65 -5.00 8.97
C LEU A 118 -3.47 -6.12 9.64
N LEU A 119 -4.79 -6.05 9.53
CA LEU A 119 -5.69 -7.05 10.12
C LEU A 119 -5.42 -8.44 9.55
N HIS A 120 -5.28 -8.57 8.23
CA HIS A 120 -4.96 -9.83 7.58
C HIS A 120 -3.62 -10.41 8.04
N ARG A 121 -2.56 -9.58 8.10
CA ARG A 121 -1.22 -10.03 8.53
C ARG A 121 -1.16 -10.48 9.99
N LEU A 122 -2.00 -9.89 10.84
CA LEU A 122 -2.11 -10.29 12.24
C LEU A 122 -3.08 -11.46 12.45
N GLY A 123 -3.80 -11.90 11.41
CA GLY A 123 -4.80 -12.96 11.53
C GLY A 123 -6.07 -12.50 12.27
N VAL A 124 -6.38 -11.20 12.24
CA VAL A 124 -7.60 -10.64 12.82
C VAL A 124 -8.76 -10.84 11.84
N ALA A 125 -9.60 -11.82 12.13
CA ALA A 125 -10.79 -12.10 11.34
C ALA A 125 -11.88 -11.04 11.57
N TYR A 126 -12.44 -10.50 10.49
CA TYR A 126 -13.55 -9.54 10.51
C TYR A 126 -14.67 -9.96 9.55
N VAL A 127 -15.89 -9.52 9.82
CA VAL A 127 -17.10 -9.87 9.06
C VAL A 127 -17.64 -8.72 8.23
N ALA A 128 -17.37 -7.47 8.62
CA ALA A 128 -17.80 -6.31 7.86
C ALA A 128 -16.91 -5.10 8.13
N ILE A 129 -16.81 -4.20 7.16
CA ILE A 129 -16.22 -2.88 7.33
C ILE A 129 -17.18 -1.84 6.76
N MET A 130 -17.34 -0.73 7.46
CA MET A 130 -18.01 0.48 7.01
C MET A 130 -17.03 1.65 7.20
N ASN A 131 -16.96 2.57 6.26
CA ASN A 131 -16.01 3.68 6.30
C ASN A 131 -16.60 4.99 5.72
N PRO A 132 -17.72 5.49 6.26
CA PRO A 132 -18.28 6.76 5.84
C PRO A 132 -17.27 7.90 5.94
N VAL A 133 -17.37 8.83 4.99
CA VAL A 133 -16.67 10.11 5.02
C VAL A 133 -17.69 11.18 5.37
N PHE A 134 -17.38 11.96 6.39
CA PHE A 134 -18.20 13.08 6.84
C PHE A 134 -17.44 14.39 6.68
N GLU A 135 -18.20 15.48 6.56
CA GLU A 135 -17.65 16.81 6.74
C GLU A 135 -17.80 17.20 8.23
N VAL A 136 -16.73 17.59 8.89
CA VAL A 136 -16.75 17.93 10.32
C VAL A 136 -16.21 19.33 10.58
N HIS A 137 -16.74 19.96 11.63
CA HIS A 137 -16.21 21.20 12.17
C HIS A 137 -15.69 20.96 13.57
N ARG A 138 -14.44 21.38 13.84
CA ARG A 138 -13.79 21.26 15.15
C ARG A 138 -13.33 22.64 15.65
N ASN A 139 -13.27 22.81 16.97
CA ASN A 139 -12.62 23.99 17.56
C ASN A 139 -11.08 23.86 17.51
N ALA A 140 -10.36 24.90 17.91
CA ALA A 140 -8.89 24.91 17.96
C ALA A 140 -8.29 23.88 18.93
N ASP A 141 -9.06 23.45 19.93
CA ASP A 141 -8.66 22.43 20.91
C ASP A 141 -8.88 21.00 20.38
N GLY A 142 -9.51 20.83 19.21
CA GLY A 142 -9.80 19.54 18.60
C GLY A 142 -11.14 18.92 18.97
N ASP A 143 -12.00 19.65 19.70
CA ASP A 143 -13.34 19.19 20.05
C ASP A 143 -14.28 19.28 18.86
N LEU A 144 -15.08 18.24 18.67
CA LEU A 144 -16.07 18.13 17.61
C LEU A 144 -17.28 19.04 17.88
N LEU A 145 -17.55 19.96 16.94
CA LEU A 145 -18.65 20.93 17.02
C LEU A 145 -19.88 20.47 16.22
N SER A 146 -19.67 20.01 14.98
CA SER A 146 -20.71 19.47 14.12
C SER A 146 -20.15 18.43 13.15
N VAL A 147 -21.04 17.57 12.65
CA VAL A 147 -20.78 16.59 11.61
C VAL A 147 -21.93 16.66 10.62
N GLU A 148 -21.60 16.71 9.35
CA GLU A 148 -22.51 16.91 8.24
C GLU A 148 -22.27 15.84 7.15
N PRO A 149 -23.29 15.52 6.33
CA PRO A 149 -23.08 14.67 5.16
C PRO A 149 -22.00 15.27 4.26
N ASN A 150 -21.05 14.45 3.79
CA ASN A 150 -20.12 14.91 2.77
C ASN A 150 -20.91 15.23 1.49
N ALA A 151 -20.98 16.51 1.11
CA ALA A 151 -21.56 16.94 -0.13
C ALA A 151 -20.45 17.02 -1.19
N ASP A 152 -20.65 16.39 -2.36
CA ASP A 152 -19.68 16.37 -3.49
C ASP A 152 -19.15 17.75 -3.93
N ASN A 153 -19.75 18.84 -3.46
CA ASN A 153 -19.30 20.21 -3.65
C ASN A 153 -18.66 20.73 -2.35
N GLY A 154 -17.39 20.36 -2.13
CA GLY A 154 -16.62 20.69 -0.94
C GLY A 154 -16.90 22.08 -0.37
N SER A 155 -17.31 22.10 0.88
CA SER A 155 -17.49 23.31 1.68
C SER A 155 -16.13 23.97 1.94
N GLN A 156 -16.11 25.30 2.08
CA GLN A 156 -14.85 26.03 2.27
C GLN A 156 -14.29 25.96 3.70
N ASP A 157 -15.07 25.50 4.69
CA ASP A 157 -14.72 25.59 6.12
C ASP A 157 -14.70 24.24 6.87
N GLY A 158 -15.18 23.14 6.27
CA GLY A 158 -15.26 21.82 6.91
C GLY A 158 -14.07 20.90 6.56
N LEU A 159 -13.70 20.01 7.50
CA LEU A 159 -12.67 18.99 7.30
C LEU A 159 -13.33 17.66 6.93
N GLU A 160 -12.84 16.98 5.89
CA GLU A 160 -13.26 15.61 5.61
C GLU A 160 -12.66 14.65 6.64
N GLU A 161 -13.51 13.89 7.33
CA GLU A 161 -13.10 12.81 8.23
C GLU A 161 -13.68 11.47 7.81
N THR A 162 -12.82 10.47 7.73
CA THR A 162 -13.20 9.08 7.53
C THR A 162 -13.40 8.39 8.88
N TRP A 163 -14.61 7.88 9.09
CA TRP A 163 -15.01 7.17 10.30
C TRP A 163 -15.13 5.70 9.96
N THR A 164 -14.10 4.90 10.26
CA THR A 164 -14.10 3.47 9.93
C THR A 164 -14.58 2.64 11.09
N HIS A 165 -15.54 1.76 10.85
CA HIS A 165 -15.99 0.72 11.77
C HIS A 165 -15.73 -0.64 11.13
N VAL A 166 -15.03 -1.52 11.86
CA VAL A 166 -14.76 -2.90 11.48
C VAL A 166 -15.46 -3.80 12.48
N GLN A 167 -16.48 -4.53 12.02
CA GLN A 167 -17.12 -5.58 12.81
C GLN A 167 -16.23 -6.82 12.77
N LEU A 168 -15.73 -7.26 13.92
CA LEU A 168 -14.84 -8.41 14.02
C LEU A 168 -15.63 -9.71 14.10
N SER A 169 -14.99 -10.84 13.77
CA SER A 169 -15.57 -12.15 14.01
C SER A 169 -15.78 -12.38 15.52
N PRO A 170 -16.89 -13.00 15.97
CA PRO A 170 -17.04 -13.44 17.35
C PRO A 170 -15.93 -14.39 17.82
N SER A 171 -15.28 -15.08 16.88
CA SER A 171 -14.15 -15.99 17.12
C SER A 171 -12.78 -15.32 16.99
N VAL A 172 -12.71 -13.98 16.97
CA VAL A 172 -11.45 -13.24 16.81
C VAL A 172 -10.46 -13.61 17.92
N ASN A 173 -9.19 -13.77 17.56
CA ASN A 173 -8.12 -14.02 18.52
C ASN A 173 -7.80 -12.72 19.29
N GLY A 174 -7.95 -12.75 20.62
CA GLY A 174 -7.68 -11.61 21.50
C GLY A 174 -6.24 -11.10 21.41
N ASP A 175 -5.24 -11.99 21.32
CA ASP A 175 -3.83 -11.59 21.23
C ASP A 175 -3.54 -10.83 19.92
N ALA A 176 -4.15 -11.30 18.82
CA ALA A 176 -4.05 -10.65 17.52
C ALA A 176 -4.72 -9.27 17.53
N LEU A 177 -5.87 -9.16 18.21
CA LEU A 177 -6.60 -7.91 18.34
C LEU A 177 -5.83 -6.88 19.19
N THR A 178 -5.25 -7.28 20.31
CA THR A 178 -4.35 -6.42 21.12
C THR A 178 -3.11 -5.99 20.33
N ALA A 179 -2.56 -6.87 19.49
CA ALA A 179 -1.47 -6.50 18.60
C ALA A 179 -1.91 -5.46 17.56
N ALA A 180 -3.12 -5.59 17.01
CA ALA A 180 -3.68 -4.63 16.06
C ALA A 180 -3.90 -3.25 16.70
N GLU A 181 -4.48 -3.20 17.90
CA GLU A 181 -4.68 -1.97 18.69
C GLU A 181 -3.36 -1.22 18.92
N ARG A 182 -2.29 -1.95 19.24
CA ARG A 182 -0.96 -1.37 19.47
C ARG A 182 -0.31 -0.84 18.19
N LEU A 183 -0.46 -1.56 17.07
CA LEU A 183 0.25 -1.24 15.83
C LEU A 183 -0.50 -0.21 14.97
N LEU A 184 -1.83 -0.24 14.96
CA LEU A 184 -2.64 0.56 14.04
C LEU A 184 -2.36 2.07 14.14
N PRO A 185 -2.22 2.70 15.33
CA PRO A 185 -1.88 4.12 15.42
C PRO A 185 -0.59 4.50 14.67
N SER A 186 0.43 3.64 14.72
CA SER A 186 1.69 3.88 14.00
C SER A 186 1.51 3.76 12.48
N VAL A 187 0.70 2.80 12.02
CA VAL A 187 0.37 2.62 10.60
C VAL A 187 -0.42 3.80 10.06
N LEU A 188 -1.37 4.33 10.83
CA LEU A 188 -2.14 5.52 10.46
C LEU A 188 -1.26 6.78 10.39
N ALA A 189 -0.32 6.93 11.33
CA ALA A 189 0.66 8.02 11.31
C ALA A 189 1.62 7.92 10.11
N ASP A 190 1.95 6.71 9.68
CA ASP A 190 2.71 6.43 8.46
C ASP A 190 1.90 6.82 7.20
N VAL A 191 0.63 6.39 7.09
CA VAL A 191 -0.27 6.75 5.97
C VAL A 191 -0.39 8.27 5.83
N ARG A 192 -0.61 8.97 6.94
CA ARG A 192 -0.64 10.44 6.97
C ARG A 192 0.64 11.05 6.40
N ARG A 193 1.81 10.65 6.92
CA ARG A 193 3.09 11.21 6.49
C ARG A 193 3.32 11.03 4.99
N VAL A 194 2.92 9.88 4.45
CA VAL A 194 2.99 9.60 3.02
C VAL A 194 2.04 10.51 2.24
N ALA A 195 0.80 10.68 2.70
CA ALA A 195 -0.18 11.56 2.07
C ALA A 195 0.30 13.02 2.04
N ASP A 196 0.75 13.54 3.19
CA ASP A 196 1.23 14.92 3.35
C ASP A 196 2.44 15.22 2.44
N ASP A 197 3.36 14.27 2.29
CA ASP A 197 4.60 14.44 1.52
C ASP A 197 4.52 13.95 0.07
N SER A 198 3.38 13.41 -0.36
CA SER A 198 3.25 12.77 -1.68
C SER A 198 3.70 13.69 -2.82
N ALA A 199 3.22 14.94 -2.82
CA ALA A 199 3.59 15.93 -3.83
C ALA A 199 5.10 16.27 -3.77
N ALA A 200 5.67 16.40 -2.58
CA ALA A 200 7.09 16.70 -2.39
C ALA A 200 7.96 15.53 -2.89
N MET A 201 7.62 14.29 -2.55
CA MET A 201 8.34 13.09 -3.00
C MET A 201 8.31 12.94 -4.53
N ILE A 202 7.15 13.17 -5.15
CA ILE A 202 7.00 13.14 -6.62
C ILE A 202 7.85 14.25 -7.26
N ALA A 203 7.82 15.46 -6.70
CA ALA A 203 8.64 16.57 -7.19
C ALA A 203 10.14 16.26 -7.11
N THR A 204 10.60 15.69 -5.98
CA THR A 204 12.00 15.28 -5.80
C THR A 204 12.42 14.21 -6.81
N LEU A 205 11.59 13.19 -7.06
CA LEU A 205 11.88 12.16 -8.05
C LEU A 205 11.97 12.73 -9.47
N ASN A 206 11.04 13.61 -9.84
CA ASN A 206 11.02 14.27 -11.16
C ASN A 206 12.20 15.25 -11.34
N GLN A 207 12.64 15.90 -10.27
CA GLN A 207 13.84 16.73 -10.29
C GLN A 207 15.08 15.87 -10.56
N LEU A 208 15.25 14.77 -9.83
CA LEU A 208 16.36 13.83 -10.03
C LEU A 208 16.38 13.24 -11.45
N VAL A 209 15.21 12.92 -12.01
CA VAL A 209 15.07 12.53 -13.43
C VAL A 209 15.63 13.60 -14.36
N THR A 210 15.33 14.87 -14.09
CA THR A 210 15.80 16.01 -14.89
C THR A 210 17.31 16.17 -14.76
N ASP A 211 17.84 16.01 -13.56
CA ASP A 211 19.28 16.11 -13.28
C ASP A 211 20.05 14.98 -13.99
N LEU A 212 19.53 13.75 -13.97
CA LEU A 212 20.08 12.61 -14.72
C LEU A 212 20.09 12.82 -16.23
N LYS A 213 19.03 13.42 -16.79
CA LYS A 213 18.93 13.67 -18.24
C LYS A 213 19.86 14.78 -18.71
N THR A 214 20.02 15.83 -17.90
CA THR A 214 20.80 17.01 -18.28
C THR A 214 22.27 16.88 -17.92
N ASP A 215 22.58 16.30 -16.75
CA ASP A 215 23.91 16.01 -16.21
C ASP A 215 24.92 17.15 -16.45
N ARG A 216 24.49 18.38 -16.17
CA ARG A 216 25.25 19.60 -16.50
C ARG A 216 26.62 19.63 -15.82
N GLU A 217 26.68 19.10 -14.61
CA GLU A 217 27.87 19.09 -13.75
C GLU A 217 28.66 17.77 -13.88
N GLY A 218 28.10 16.77 -14.57
CA GLY A 218 28.75 15.48 -14.78
C GLY A 218 28.71 14.57 -13.54
N HIS A 219 27.77 14.79 -12.62
CA HIS A 219 27.63 14.02 -11.38
C HIS A 219 27.08 12.60 -11.61
N TYR A 220 26.45 12.35 -12.75
CA TYR A 220 25.75 11.11 -13.06
C TYR A 220 26.39 10.31 -14.21
N ARG A 221 27.71 10.44 -14.39
CA ARG A 221 28.45 9.75 -15.46
C ARG A 221 28.35 8.23 -15.32
N SER A 222 27.54 7.60 -16.17
CA SER A 222 27.43 6.15 -16.29
C SER A 222 26.98 5.75 -17.70
N PRO A 223 27.42 4.61 -18.26
CA PRO A 223 26.94 4.10 -19.55
C PRO A 223 25.43 3.83 -19.59
N ASP A 224 24.80 3.58 -18.45
CA ASP A 224 23.36 3.28 -18.31
C ASP A 224 22.51 4.47 -17.82
N ARG A 225 23.07 5.69 -17.80
CA ARG A 225 22.39 6.90 -17.31
C ARG A 225 21.03 7.15 -17.95
N GLU A 226 20.91 6.97 -19.27
CA GLU A 226 19.65 7.15 -19.99
C GLU A 226 18.61 6.10 -19.59
N ASP A 227 19.03 4.84 -19.42
CA ASP A 227 18.16 3.76 -18.95
C ASP A 227 17.67 4.01 -17.53
N VAL A 228 18.55 4.51 -16.65
CA VAL A 228 18.22 4.87 -15.26
C VAL A 228 17.20 6.00 -15.24
N ALA A 229 17.42 7.07 -16.02
CA ALA A 229 16.46 8.16 -16.12
C ALA A 229 15.10 7.70 -16.66
N ALA A 230 15.09 6.83 -17.66
CA ALA A 230 13.87 6.23 -18.20
C ALA A 230 13.16 5.37 -17.16
N LEU A 231 13.89 4.57 -16.38
CA LEU A 231 13.32 3.77 -15.30
C LEU A 231 12.68 4.66 -14.23
N LEU A 232 13.36 5.71 -13.78
CA LEU A 232 12.79 6.63 -12.78
C LEU A 232 11.54 7.35 -13.30
N CYS A 233 11.51 7.74 -14.58
CA CYS A 233 10.28 8.23 -15.22
C CYS A 233 9.15 7.20 -15.15
N TRP A 234 9.46 5.94 -15.50
CA TRP A 234 8.48 4.86 -15.46
C TRP A 234 7.95 4.63 -14.04
N LEU A 235 8.82 4.66 -13.02
CA LEU A 235 8.42 4.58 -11.61
C LEU A 235 7.49 5.73 -11.21
N ALA A 236 7.82 6.96 -11.62
CA ALA A 236 7.02 8.16 -11.35
C ALA A 236 5.65 8.13 -12.03
N ASP A 237 5.51 7.44 -13.17
CA ASP A 237 4.28 7.29 -13.95
C ASP A 237 3.33 6.22 -13.38
N GLY A 238 3.17 6.20 -12.05
CA GLY A 238 2.23 5.31 -11.35
C GLY A 238 2.68 3.85 -11.22
N ASN A 239 3.91 3.50 -11.59
CA ASN A 239 4.44 2.15 -11.42
C ASN A 239 5.10 1.93 -10.05
N PHE A 240 5.36 3.00 -9.30
CA PHE A 240 5.93 2.93 -7.96
C PHE A 240 5.23 3.89 -7.01
N MET A 241 4.72 3.36 -5.91
CA MET A 241 4.15 4.13 -4.82
C MET A 241 5.25 4.55 -3.87
N LEU A 242 5.59 5.84 -3.87
CA LEU A 242 6.56 6.42 -2.96
C LEU A 242 6.00 6.45 -1.53
N LEU A 243 6.78 5.92 -0.59
CA LEU A 243 6.48 5.93 0.84
C LEU A 243 7.44 6.84 1.62
N GLY A 244 8.61 7.15 1.07
CA GLY A 244 9.56 8.05 1.70
C GLY A 244 10.76 8.37 0.82
N TYR A 245 11.48 9.41 1.19
CA TYR A 245 12.71 9.83 0.53
C TYR A 245 13.71 10.37 1.55
N GLN A 246 15.00 10.09 1.35
CA GLN A 246 16.12 10.71 2.05
C GLN A 246 17.28 10.97 1.10
N ARG A 247 17.91 12.14 1.24
CA ARG A 247 19.23 12.44 0.69
C ARG A 247 20.29 12.00 1.69
N CYS A 248 21.24 11.19 1.24
CA CYS A 248 22.22 10.57 2.11
C CYS A 248 23.65 10.83 1.65
N PRO A 249 24.37 11.80 2.24
CA PRO A 249 25.80 11.96 2.02
C PRO A 249 26.56 10.71 2.49
N VAL A 250 27.46 10.22 1.65
CA VAL A 250 28.25 9.01 1.88
C VAL A 250 29.69 9.38 2.19
N GLU A 251 30.18 8.92 3.34
CA GLU A 251 31.57 9.04 3.78
C GLU A 251 32.05 7.68 4.31
N ASP A 252 33.22 7.21 3.88
CA ASP A 252 33.82 5.94 4.32
C ASP A 252 32.88 4.71 4.27
N GLY A 253 32.02 4.63 3.24
CA GLY A 253 31.04 3.54 3.07
C GLY A 253 29.81 3.64 3.97
N ILE A 254 29.64 4.78 4.64
CA ILE A 254 28.52 5.09 5.53
C ILE A 254 27.70 6.23 4.93
N ALA A 255 26.43 5.95 4.66
CA ALA A 255 25.43 6.90 4.22
C ALA A 255 24.76 7.54 5.45
N SER A 256 25.14 8.77 5.74
CA SER A 256 24.49 9.63 6.74
C SER A 256 23.13 10.14 6.21
N VAL A 257 22.30 10.73 7.07
CA VAL A 257 20.99 11.26 6.68
C VAL A 257 21.01 12.79 6.75
N ASP A 258 20.68 13.45 5.65
CA ASP A 258 20.26 14.86 5.70
C ASP A 258 18.82 14.92 6.21
N GLU A 259 18.65 15.22 7.50
CA GLU A 259 17.35 15.25 8.15
C GLU A 259 16.37 16.23 7.49
N SER A 260 16.89 17.34 6.94
CA SER A 260 16.06 18.36 6.28
C SER A 260 15.42 17.85 4.98
N SER A 261 15.99 16.80 4.39
CA SER A 261 15.50 16.15 3.17
C SER A 261 14.50 15.02 3.43
N SER A 262 14.28 14.62 4.69
CA SER A 262 13.52 13.41 5.02
C SER A 262 12.02 13.58 4.80
N LEU A 263 11.44 12.74 3.94
CA LEU A 263 10.02 12.74 3.59
C LEU A 263 9.34 11.40 3.92
N GLY A 264 8.02 11.44 4.14
CA GLY A 264 7.17 10.27 4.34
C GLY A 264 7.54 9.44 5.57
N VAL A 265 7.58 8.11 5.42
CA VAL A 265 7.90 7.16 6.50
C VAL A 265 9.33 7.31 7.05
N LEU A 266 10.19 8.02 6.32
CA LEU A 266 11.57 8.25 6.70
C LEU A 266 11.76 9.49 7.58
N ARG A 267 10.73 10.33 7.76
CA ARG A 267 10.76 11.43 8.74
C ARG A 267 11.16 10.93 10.14
N GLY A 268 12.08 11.64 10.79
CA GLY A 268 12.57 11.32 12.12
C GLY A 268 13.50 10.09 12.19
N ARG A 269 13.84 9.47 11.06
CA ARG A 269 14.81 8.37 11.01
C ARG A 269 16.19 8.90 10.69
N THR A 270 17.05 8.99 11.70
CA THR A 270 18.38 9.61 11.61
C THR A 270 19.52 8.60 11.54
N GLU A 271 19.21 7.30 11.61
CA GLU A 271 20.24 6.26 11.64
C GLU A 271 21.02 6.19 10.33
N ALA A 272 22.35 6.29 10.46
CA ALA A 272 23.27 6.08 9.37
C ALA A 272 23.19 4.63 8.86
N ARG A 273 23.35 4.45 7.57
CA ARG A 273 23.23 3.15 6.90
C ARG A 273 24.47 2.84 6.09
N ARG A 274 24.68 1.58 5.76
CA ARG A 274 25.72 1.20 4.80
C ARG A 274 25.41 1.82 3.44
N GLU A 275 26.44 2.30 2.74
CA GLU A 275 26.39 2.62 1.30
C GLU A 275 25.85 1.42 0.51
N LEU A 276 24.95 1.68 -0.43
CA LEU A 276 24.29 0.64 -1.24
C LEU A 276 24.79 0.63 -2.69
N THR A 277 25.35 1.75 -3.13
CA THR A 277 25.91 1.95 -4.47
C THR A 277 27.41 1.68 -4.50
N ASP A 278 27.96 1.55 -5.71
CA ASP A 278 29.40 1.45 -5.96
C ASP A 278 29.74 2.26 -7.22
N ASP A 279 31.03 2.54 -7.48
CA ASP A 279 31.47 3.37 -8.61
C ASP A 279 31.03 2.85 -9.99
N GLY A 280 30.58 1.58 -10.08
CA GLY A 280 30.12 0.96 -11.32
C GLY A 280 28.60 0.98 -11.51
N LYS A 281 27.82 1.45 -10.53
CA LYS A 281 26.35 1.37 -10.56
C LYS A 281 25.69 2.68 -10.14
N LEU A 282 25.06 3.31 -11.13
CA LEU A 282 24.29 4.53 -10.91
C LEU A 282 22.98 4.30 -10.14
N LEU A 283 22.36 3.12 -10.31
CA LEU A 283 21.11 2.75 -9.65
C LEU A 283 21.22 1.37 -9.00
N VAL A 284 20.71 1.27 -7.77
CA VAL A 284 20.56 0.03 -7.03
C VAL A 284 19.13 -0.11 -6.52
N LEU A 285 18.56 -1.30 -6.66
CA LEU A 285 17.27 -1.67 -6.09
C LEU A 285 17.48 -2.77 -5.06
N VAL A 286 17.08 -2.53 -3.81
CA VAL A 286 17.15 -3.53 -2.72
C VAL A 286 15.82 -3.60 -1.98
N GLN A 287 15.58 -4.71 -1.29
CA GLN A 287 14.40 -4.85 -0.43
C GLN A 287 14.69 -4.33 0.98
N ALA A 288 13.76 -3.55 1.53
CA ALA A 288 13.86 -3.05 2.90
C ALA A 288 13.56 -4.18 3.91
N THR A 289 14.28 -4.17 5.03
CA THR A 289 14.13 -5.16 6.11
C THR A 289 12.96 -4.87 7.04
N VAL A 290 12.50 -3.63 7.09
CA VAL A 290 11.37 -3.22 7.91
C VAL A 290 10.09 -3.41 7.11
N PRO A 291 9.12 -4.21 7.59
CA PRO A 291 7.88 -4.42 6.88
C PRO A 291 7.05 -3.13 6.84
N SER A 292 6.31 -2.96 5.75
CA SER A 292 5.25 -1.95 5.64
C SER A 292 3.90 -2.61 5.86
N TYR A 293 2.99 -1.91 6.52
CA TYR A 293 1.57 -2.29 6.57
C TYR A 293 0.73 -1.46 5.60
N MET A 294 1.36 -0.58 4.82
CA MET A 294 0.68 0.18 3.78
C MET A 294 0.57 -0.65 2.50
N ARG A 295 -0.67 -0.82 2.01
CA ARG A 295 -1.01 -1.57 0.78
C ARG A 295 -0.52 -3.02 0.79
N TYR A 296 -0.73 -3.72 -0.32
CA TYR A 296 -0.53 -5.16 -0.52
C TYR A 296 0.92 -5.68 -0.32
N GLY A 297 1.91 -4.81 -0.10
CA GLY A 297 3.32 -5.18 -0.03
C GLY A 297 3.84 -5.34 1.40
N ALA A 298 4.32 -6.54 1.74
CA ALA A 298 4.84 -6.81 3.08
C ALA A 298 6.17 -6.09 3.38
N TYR A 299 7.06 -6.01 2.39
CA TYR A 299 8.39 -5.40 2.49
C TYR A 299 8.62 -4.44 1.31
N PRO A 300 8.81 -3.14 1.57
CA PRO A 300 9.03 -2.16 0.52
C PRO A 300 10.40 -2.32 -0.14
N TYR A 301 10.57 -1.71 -1.31
CA TYR A 301 11.83 -1.62 -2.02
C TYR A 301 12.46 -0.24 -1.81
N ILE A 302 13.79 -0.20 -1.82
CA ILE A 302 14.60 1.00 -1.78
C ILE A 302 15.25 1.15 -3.16
N VAL A 303 14.90 2.22 -3.86
CA VAL A 303 15.56 2.67 -5.09
C VAL A 303 16.61 3.69 -4.69
N VAL A 304 17.87 3.40 -4.98
CA VAL A 304 19.01 4.25 -4.68
C VAL A 304 19.62 4.75 -5.96
N VAL A 305 19.81 6.06 -6.07
CA VAL A 305 20.52 6.70 -7.19
C VAL A 305 21.75 7.40 -6.64
N ARG A 306 22.90 7.10 -7.23
CA ARG A 306 24.19 7.70 -6.87
C ARG A 306 24.37 9.05 -7.57
N GLU A 307 24.69 10.07 -6.81
CA GLU A 307 25.19 11.36 -7.28
C GLU A 307 26.67 11.46 -6.88
N ASN A 308 27.57 11.68 -7.85
CA ASN A 308 28.99 11.91 -7.58
C ASN A 308 29.31 13.40 -7.72
N ASP A 309 29.39 14.10 -6.61
CA ASP A 309 29.95 15.45 -6.55
C ASP A 309 31.50 15.37 -6.55
N GLU A 310 32.21 16.46 -6.88
CA GLU A 310 33.65 16.46 -7.18
C GLU A 310 34.53 15.76 -6.12
N THR A 311 34.07 15.77 -4.86
CA THR A 311 34.77 15.16 -3.72
C THR A 311 33.87 14.34 -2.81
N SER A 312 32.58 14.24 -3.13
CA SER A 312 31.60 13.62 -2.25
C SER A 312 30.61 12.74 -3.02
N VAL A 313 30.12 11.71 -2.36
CA VAL A 313 29.12 10.81 -2.91
C VAL A 313 27.83 11.05 -2.14
N VAL A 314 26.72 11.11 -2.86
CA VAL A 314 25.39 11.23 -2.28
C VAL A 314 24.49 10.15 -2.84
N GLU A 315 23.71 9.53 -1.96
CA GLU A 315 22.67 8.58 -2.34
C GLU A 315 21.29 9.20 -2.16
N HIS A 316 20.53 9.26 -3.25
CA HIS A 316 19.10 9.55 -3.20
C HIS A 316 18.35 8.25 -2.96
N ARG A 317 17.78 8.07 -1.77
CA ARG A 317 17.10 6.85 -1.35
C ARG A 317 15.60 7.05 -1.33
N PHE A 318 14.90 6.47 -2.30
CA PHE A 318 13.44 6.41 -2.32
C PHE A 318 12.99 5.05 -1.79
N ILE A 319 12.06 5.04 -0.83
CA ILE A 319 11.42 3.80 -0.35
C ILE A 319 9.99 3.74 -0.89
N GLY A 320 9.56 2.58 -1.35
CA GLY A 320 8.22 2.44 -1.91
C GLY A 320 7.81 1.03 -2.29
N LEU A 321 6.67 0.93 -2.95
CA LEU A 321 6.06 -0.33 -3.38
C LEU A 321 5.75 -0.30 -4.87
N PHE A 322 6.05 -1.39 -5.59
CA PHE A 322 5.56 -1.55 -6.95
C PHE A 322 4.03 -1.67 -6.95
N THR A 323 3.38 -0.98 -7.87
CA THR A 323 1.92 -1.03 -8.00
C THR A 323 1.47 -2.32 -8.69
N VAL A 324 0.17 -2.64 -8.62
CA VAL A 324 -0.39 -3.78 -9.34
C VAL A 324 -0.15 -3.65 -10.85
N ALA A 325 -0.20 -2.43 -11.39
CA ALA A 325 0.14 -2.16 -12.78
C ALA A 325 1.60 -2.55 -13.08
N ALA A 326 2.55 -2.09 -12.26
CA ALA A 326 3.95 -2.44 -12.39
C ALA A 326 4.23 -3.94 -12.28
N MET A 327 3.52 -4.64 -11.38
CA MET A 327 3.65 -6.08 -11.20
C MET A 327 3.17 -6.89 -12.42
N ASN A 328 2.29 -6.32 -13.24
CA ASN A 328 1.73 -6.97 -14.43
C ASN A 328 2.17 -6.32 -15.76
N ALA A 329 3.02 -5.29 -15.71
CA ALA A 329 3.51 -4.60 -16.89
C ALA A 329 4.31 -5.54 -17.80
N ASP A 330 4.23 -5.33 -19.11
CA ASP A 330 5.03 -6.09 -20.08
C ASP A 330 6.52 -5.90 -19.77
N VAL A 331 7.30 -6.98 -19.66
CA VAL A 331 8.74 -6.91 -19.39
C VAL A 331 9.52 -6.09 -20.43
N LEU A 332 8.98 -5.94 -21.65
CA LEU A 332 9.57 -5.13 -22.72
C LEU A 332 9.24 -3.64 -22.60
N GLU A 333 8.29 -3.25 -21.77
CA GLU A 333 7.95 -1.85 -21.48
C GLU A 333 8.72 -1.29 -20.28
N ILE A 334 9.26 -2.16 -19.41
CA ILE A 334 9.98 -1.72 -18.20
C ILE A 334 11.42 -1.37 -18.57
N PRO A 335 11.88 -0.12 -18.37
CA PRO A 335 13.25 0.28 -18.68
C PRO A 335 14.28 -0.52 -17.86
N MET A 336 15.51 -0.64 -18.36
CA MET A 336 16.57 -1.57 -17.91
C MET A 336 16.21 -3.07 -18.04
N ILE A 337 15.01 -3.49 -17.65
CA ILE A 337 14.54 -4.88 -17.81
C ILE A 337 14.42 -5.21 -19.30
N SER A 338 13.74 -4.38 -20.08
CA SER A 338 13.53 -4.59 -21.52
C SER A 338 14.85 -4.79 -22.28
N ARG A 339 15.89 -4.02 -21.94
CA ARG A 339 17.23 -4.19 -22.49
C ARG A 339 17.82 -5.55 -22.11
N ARG A 340 17.79 -5.94 -20.83
CA ARG A 340 18.29 -7.26 -20.38
C ARG A 340 17.54 -8.42 -21.01
N VAL A 341 16.22 -8.27 -21.22
CA VAL A 341 15.40 -9.27 -21.90
C VAL A 341 15.83 -9.39 -23.36
N ARG A 342 16.01 -8.28 -24.07
CA ARG A 342 16.50 -8.31 -25.46
C ARG A 342 17.90 -8.92 -25.56
N GLU A 343 18.82 -8.54 -24.67
CA GLU A 343 20.16 -9.14 -24.59
C GLU A 343 20.10 -10.67 -24.36
N ALA A 344 19.20 -11.14 -23.48
CA ALA A 344 18.99 -12.56 -23.24
C ALA A 344 18.45 -13.30 -24.49
N LEU A 345 17.50 -12.69 -25.20
CA LEU A 345 16.94 -13.26 -26.43
C LEU A 345 17.96 -13.28 -27.58
N GLU A 346 18.78 -12.24 -27.71
CA GLU A 346 19.88 -12.18 -28.69
C GLU A 346 20.95 -13.25 -28.43
N MET A 347 21.22 -13.55 -27.16
CA MET A 347 22.09 -14.67 -26.78
C MET A 347 21.50 -16.02 -27.18
N ALA A 348 20.18 -16.18 -27.02
CA ALA A 348 19.44 -17.41 -27.32
C ALA A 348 19.31 -17.70 -28.82
N ASP A 349 19.33 -16.67 -29.67
CA ASP A 349 19.16 -16.77 -31.13
C ASP A 349 20.23 -17.65 -31.81
N ARG A 350 21.24 -18.08 -31.04
CA ARG A 350 22.29 -19.02 -31.45
C ARG A 350 21.91 -20.50 -31.27
N ASP A 351 20.83 -20.81 -30.56
CA ASP A 351 20.32 -22.16 -30.34
C ASP A 351 18.85 -22.31 -30.82
N PRO A 352 18.60 -23.02 -31.94
CA PRO A 352 17.24 -23.21 -32.46
C PRO A 352 16.34 -24.06 -31.56
N SER A 353 16.89 -24.72 -30.52
CA SER A 353 16.13 -25.55 -29.57
C SER A 353 15.22 -24.72 -28.67
N HIS A 354 15.49 -23.42 -28.53
CA HIS A 354 14.77 -22.51 -27.66
C HIS A 354 14.22 -21.31 -28.45
N PRO A 355 13.05 -21.45 -29.10
CA PRO A 355 12.41 -20.34 -29.80
C PRO A 355 12.27 -19.10 -28.91
N GLY A 356 12.75 -17.94 -29.39
CA GLY A 356 12.77 -16.69 -28.60
C GLY A 356 11.41 -16.29 -28.03
N GLN A 357 10.31 -16.61 -28.74
CA GLN A 357 8.96 -16.37 -28.23
C GLN A 357 8.65 -17.19 -26.97
N LEU A 358 9.05 -18.47 -26.92
CA LEU A 358 8.83 -19.31 -25.74
C LEU A 358 9.65 -18.82 -24.54
N LEU A 359 10.89 -18.36 -24.78
CA LEU A 359 11.72 -17.76 -23.74
C LEU A 359 11.08 -16.47 -23.22
N LEU A 360 10.57 -15.62 -24.11
CA LEU A 360 9.88 -14.39 -23.72
C LEU A 360 8.62 -14.70 -22.89
N ASP A 361 7.80 -15.67 -23.31
CA ASP A 361 6.59 -16.09 -22.58
C ASP A 361 6.94 -16.56 -21.15
N VAL A 362 8.05 -17.29 -20.98
CA VAL A 362 8.54 -17.68 -19.64
C VAL A 362 8.99 -16.46 -18.85
N ILE A 363 9.78 -15.56 -19.44
CA ILE A 363 10.28 -14.35 -18.78
C ILE A 363 9.11 -13.46 -18.32
N GLN A 364 8.01 -13.39 -19.08
CA GLN A 364 6.79 -12.68 -18.70
C GLN A 364 6.11 -13.24 -17.44
N THR A 365 6.41 -14.47 -17.01
CA THR A 365 5.88 -15.03 -15.75
C THR A 365 6.73 -14.70 -14.52
N VAL A 366 7.94 -14.19 -14.72
CA VAL A 366 8.86 -13.89 -13.63
C VAL A 366 8.36 -12.66 -12.86
N PRO A 367 8.38 -12.68 -11.52
CA PRO A 367 8.08 -11.48 -10.73
C PRO A 367 8.97 -10.32 -11.15
N ARG A 368 8.38 -9.14 -11.43
CA ARG A 368 9.13 -7.99 -11.97
C ARG A 368 10.27 -7.56 -11.06
N SER A 369 10.08 -7.64 -9.75
CA SER A 369 11.14 -7.38 -8.75
C SER A 369 12.35 -8.30 -8.90
N GLU A 370 12.18 -9.56 -9.31
CA GLU A 370 13.30 -10.48 -9.56
C GLU A 370 14.07 -10.14 -10.84
N LEU A 371 13.39 -9.62 -11.86
CA LEU A 371 14.02 -9.21 -13.12
C LEU A 371 15.02 -8.06 -12.92
N PHE A 372 14.82 -7.20 -11.90
CA PHE A 372 15.79 -6.17 -11.54
C PHE A 372 17.11 -6.74 -11.00
N ALA A 373 17.10 -7.94 -10.41
CA ALA A 373 18.26 -8.57 -9.78
C ALA A 373 19.01 -9.55 -10.71
N LEU A 374 18.37 -10.02 -11.79
CA LEU A 374 18.97 -10.98 -12.72
C LEU A 374 19.74 -10.26 -13.83
N SER A 375 20.91 -10.81 -14.19
CA SER A 375 21.61 -10.44 -15.43
C SER A 375 20.97 -11.13 -16.63
N ALA A 376 21.21 -10.63 -17.85
CA ALA A 376 20.72 -11.25 -19.08
C ALA A 376 21.09 -12.75 -19.18
N GLN A 377 22.33 -13.10 -18.81
CA GLN A 377 22.81 -14.49 -18.81
C GLN A 377 22.04 -15.38 -17.83
N ARG A 378 21.79 -14.88 -16.60
CA ARG A 378 21.05 -15.63 -15.58
C ARG A 378 19.57 -15.75 -15.94
N LEU A 379 19.01 -14.71 -16.55
CA LEU A 379 17.64 -14.68 -17.04
C LEU A 379 17.44 -15.71 -18.15
N LEU A 380 18.36 -15.76 -19.13
CA LEU A 380 18.35 -16.75 -20.20
C LEU A 380 18.43 -18.18 -19.63
N ALA A 381 19.44 -18.46 -18.79
CA ALA A 381 19.62 -19.79 -18.22
C ALA A 381 18.40 -20.27 -17.40
N MET A 382 17.74 -19.35 -16.70
CA MET A 382 16.49 -19.64 -15.99
C MET A 382 15.35 -19.95 -16.99
N ALA A 383 15.19 -19.13 -18.02
CA ALA A 383 14.13 -19.32 -19.02
C ALA A 383 14.29 -20.65 -19.79
N GLU A 384 15.51 -20.98 -20.23
CA GLU A 384 15.85 -22.26 -20.86
C GLU A 384 15.52 -23.43 -19.94
N ALA A 385 15.93 -23.38 -18.67
CA ALA A 385 15.65 -24.44 -17.71
C ALA A 385 14.14 -24.68 -17.50
N VAL A 386 13.34 -23.60 -17.51
CA VAL A 386 11.87 -23.69 -17.40
C VAL A 386 11.24 -24.22 -18.68
N VAL A 387 11.71 -23.83 -19.87
CA VAL A 387 11.25 -24.41 -21.14
C VAL A 387 11.53 -25.91 -21.16
N ASP A 388 12.73 -26.32 -20.74
CA ASP A 388 13.15 -27.72 -20.61
C ASP A 388 12.27 -28.52 -19.62
N LEU A 389 11.67 -27.85 -18.62
CA LEU A 389 10.76 -28.47 -17.64
C LEU A 389 9.54 -29.09 -18.30
N GLY A 390 9.02 -28.50 -19.38
CA GLY A 390 7.89 -29.04 -20.11
C GLY A 390 8.14 -30.49 -20.60
N SER A 391 9.39 -30.81 -20.92
CA SER A 391 9.81 -32.15 -21.32
C SER A 391 10.15 -33.07 -20.15
N ARG A 392 10.55 -32.52 -18.99
CA ARG A 392 11.05 -33.25 -17.82
C ARG A 392 10.14 -32.93 -16.63
N ARG A 393 9.24 -33.87 -16.26
CA ARG A 393 8.31 -33.76 -15.10
C ARG A 393 9.01 -33.62 -13.73
N ARG A 394 9.73 -32.53 -13.52
CA ARG A 394 10.53 -32.22 -12.33
C ARG A 394 10.03 -30.92 -11.72
N THR A 395 10.46 -30.63 -10.50
CA THR A 395 10.27 -29.33 -9.86
C THR A 395 11.58 -28.55 -10.00
N LEU A 396 11.50 -27.26 -10.34
CA LEU A 396 12.66 -26.36 -10.31
C LEU A 396 12.52 -25.39 -9.15
N LEU A 397 13.66 -25.10 -8.52
CA LEU A 397 13.80 -24.09 -7.49
C LEU A 397 14.96 -23.19 -7.89
N PHE A 398 14.67 -21.92 -8.14
CA PHE A 398 15.68 -20.89 -8.32
C PHE A 398 15.82 -20.12 -7.01
N LEU A 399 17.04 -20.09 -6.46
CA LEU A 399 17.38 -19.37 -5.24
C LEU A 399 18.24 -18.17 -5.57
N ARG A 400 17.95 -17.04 -4.91
CA ARG A 400 18.78 -15.84 -4.97
C ARG A 400 18.80 -15.17 -3.60
N ALA A 401 19.99 -14.97 -3.05
CA ALA A 401 20.17 -14.07 -1.92
C ALA A 401 20.13 -12.61 -2.40
N ASP A 402 19.50 -11.75 -1.61
CA ASP A 402 19.55 -10.30 -1.80
C ASP A 402 20.97 -9.76 -1.57
N PRO A 403 21.40 -8.67 -2.22
CA PRO A 403 22.74 -8.09 -2.00
C PRO A 403 23.04 -7.75 -0.54
N LEU A 404 22.02 -7.47 0.27
CA LEU A 404 22.16 -7.20 1.70
C LEU A 404 22.06 -8.46 2.58
N GLU A 405 21.91 -9.64 1.98
CA GLU A 405 21.80 -10.95 2.64
C GLU A 405 20.67 -11.07 3.67
N HIS A 406 19.70 -10.15 3.65
CA HIS A 406 18.54 -10.17 4.53
C HIS A 406 17.39 -11.05 4.01
N PHE A 407 17.34 -11.28 2.70
CA PHE A 407 16.27 -12.03 2.06
C PHE A 407 16.83 -13.09 1.11
N VAL A 408 16.09 -14.18 0.97
CA VAL A 408 16.30 -15.19 -0.08
C VAL A 408 15.02 -15.29 -0.89
N SER A 409 15.10 -14.97 -2.17
CA SER A 409 14.02 -15.21 -3.12
C SER A 409 14.05 -16.65 -3.59
N CYS A 410 12.88 -17.30 -3.56
CA CYS A 410 12.68 -18.68 -3.94
C CYS A 410 11.60 -18.74 -5.04
N LEU A 411 12.00 -18.91 -6.29
CA LEU A 411 11.07 -19.07 -7.40
C LEU A 411 10.91 -20.57 -7.72
N VAL A 412 9.70 -21.09 -7.50
CA VAL A 412 9.39 -22.51 -7.64
C VAL A 412 8.53 -22.74 -8.88
N TYR A 413 9.02 -23.55 -9.82
CA TYR A 413 8.24 -24.01 -10.97
C TYR A 413 7.79 -25.45 -10.76
N LEU A 414 6.48 -25.65 -10.79
CA LEU A 414 5.82 -26.94 -10.62
C LEU A 414 5.08 -27.32 -11.90
N PRO A 415 5.12 -28.60 -12.31
CA PRO A 415 4.21 -29.13 -13.32
C PRO A 415 2.75 -28.92 -12.91
N ARG A 416 1.89 -28.56 -13.86
CA ARG A 416 0.49 -28.17 -13.61
C ARG A 416 -0.31 -29.23 -12.84
N ASP A 417 -0.05 -30.51 -13.08
CA ASP A 417 -0.69 -31.64 -12.40
C ASP A 417 -0.31 -31.77 -10.92
N ARG A 418 0.76 -31.09 -10.48
CA ARG A 418 1.20 -31.05 -9.08
C ARG A 418 0.78 -29.78 -8.34
N TYR A 419 0.26 -28.78 -9.04
CA TYR A 419 -0.20 -27.53 -8.43
C TYR A 419 -1.66 -27.67 -7.97
N THR A 420 -1.84 -28.18 -6.74
CA THR A 420 -3.15 -28.43 -6.11
C THR A 420 -3.46 -27.39 -5.03
N THR A 421 -4.72 -27.25 -4.61
CA THR A 421 -5.13 -26.32 -3.55
C THR A 421 -4.41 -26.54 -2.22
N ALA A 422 -4.00 -27.77 -1.91
CA ALA A 422 -3.22 -28.07 -0.71
C ALA A 422 -1.74 -27.66 -0.83
N VAL A 423 -1.25 -27.44 -2.05
CA VAL A 423 0.13 -27.02 -2.35
C VAL A 423 0.24 -25.50 -2.51
N ARG A 424 -0.85 -24.84 -2.93
CA ARG A 424 -1.01 -23.38 -2.93
C ARG A 424 -1.16 -22.87 -1.51
#